data_AF-A0A944L4U1-F1
#
_entry.id   AF-A0A944L4U1-F1
#
_cell.length_a   1.000
_cell.length_b   1.000
_cell.length_c   1.000
_cell.angle_alpha   90.00
_cell.angle_beta   90.00
_cell.angle_gamma   90.00
#
_symmetry.space_group_name_H-M   'P 1'
#
loop_
_entity.id
_entity.type
_entity.pdbx_description
1 polymer ?
#
loop_
_entity_poly.entity_id
_entity_poly.type
_entity_poly.pdbx_seq_one_letter_code
_entity_poly.pdbx_strand_id
1 'polypeptide(L)'
;MDPIKNQISAIDPLKAEPQVMVDGEEALHRMLTGPVVFTDGPTAGVTPLEDRRRRRFRIAGALALGAAAVTGGILVASNFGQVSSTPAPATTVTSTQTVPSATATQTAPSATPTQTVPSETPSAAAVVQQTFAFPDGHISFKYPEGWTVRIEQGPYLNEQDKAGAVIAVVSDSSGAEVARIFSGMYGDGAAGRVKRTVLDHAPVSGITEAAGNPVEFGFASDQILPVTYEGMPAPTETADGPVYYFMDVRRASEFQSGETSSGSNQIPLPNGIMSAYVVFDFEKQPAFATPDAAREWMATEQYAQLKALLLSLNYQ
;
A
#
# COMPACT_ATOMS: atom_id res chain seq x y z
N MET A 1 -35.65 50.47 25.96
CA MET A 1 -36.56 49.31 25.92
C MET A 1 -35.75 48.16 25.35
N ASP A 2 -35.29 47.26 26.21
CA ASP A 2 -34.18 46.35 25.92
C ASP A 2 -34.60 45.08 25.15
N PRO A 3 -33.90 44.73 24.06
CA PRO A 3 -34.16 43.52 23.26
C PRO A 3 -33.85 42.20 24.00
N ILE A 4 -33.21 42.27 25.17
CA ILE A 4 -32.83 41.11 25.98
C ILE A 4 -34.05 40.46 26.66
N LYS A 5 -35.13 41.23 26.90
CA LYS A 5 -36.33 40.70 27.58
C LYS A 5 -37.18 39.77 26.70
N ASN A 6 -37.02 39.81 25.37
CA ASN A 6 -37.76 38.96 24.43
C ASN A 6 -37.09 37.61 24.16
N GLN A 7 -35.82 37.42 24.50
CA GLN A 7 -35.13 36.14 24.26
C GLN A 7 -35.29 35.12 25.40
N ILE A 8 -35.74 35.55 26.58
CA ILE A 8 -35.89 34.66 27.75
C ILE A 8 -37.29 33.99 27.79
N SER A 9 -38.30 34.50 27.07
CA SER A 9 -39.63 33.86 26.98
C SER A 9 -39.73 32.71 25.96
N ALA A 10 -38.67 32.41 25.21
CA ALA A 10 -38.68 31.38 24.17
C ALA A 10 -38.19 29.99 24.65
N ILE A 11 -37.85 29.85 25.94
CA ILE A 11 -37.26 28.62 26.49
C ILE A 11 -37.99 28.20 27.78
N ASP A 12 -39.33 28.21 27.74
CA ASP A 12 -40.14 27.53 28.77
C ASP A 12 -40.50 26.11 28.27
N PRO A 13 -39.93 25.05 28.86
CA PRO A 13 -40.18 23.66 28.45
C PRO A 13 -41.55 23.12 28.90
N LEU A 14 -42.42 23.94 29.52
CA LEU A 14 -43.74 23.50 30.01
C LEU A 14 -44.92 23.85 29.10
N LYS A 15 -44.70 24.48 27.93
CA LYS A 15 -45.73 24.58 26.88
C LYS A 15 -45.64 23.37 25.94
N ALA A 16 -46.13 22.24 26.44
CA ALA A 16 -46.45 21.10 25.60
C ALA A 16 -47.60 21.46 24.64
N GLU A 17 -47.40 21.26 23.34
CA GLU A 17 -48.50 21.10 22.38
C GLU A 17 -49.39 19.92 22.84
N PRO A 18 -50.71 19.95 22.59
CA PRO A 18 -51.56 18.82 22.90
C PRO A 18 -51.14 17.63 22.04
N GLN A 19 -50.52 16.64 22.67
CA GLN A 19 -50.28 15.33 22.09
C GLN A 19 -51.60 14.76 21.57
N VAL A 20 -51.72 14.59 20.26
CA VAL A 20 -52.73 13.69 19.69
C VAL A 20 -52.36 12.30 20.19
N MET A 21 -53.07 11.83 21.21
CA MET A 21 -52.93 10.48 21.72
C MET A 21 -53.40 9.52 20.62
N VAL A 22 -52.45 8.96 19.88
CA VAL A 22 -52.72 7.91 18.91
C VAL A 22 -53.21 6.70 19.70
N ASP A 23 -54.47 6.34 19.49
CA ASP A 23 -55.10 5.20 20.14
C ASP A 23 -54.43 3.91 19.65
N GLY A 24 -53.76 3.21 20.59
CA GLY A 24 -52.96 2.03 20.29
C GLY A 24 -53.79 0.87 19.74
N GLU A 25 -55.08 0.80 20.08
CA GLU A 25 -55.97 -0.24 19.53
C GLU A 25 -56.33 0.03 18.07
N GLU A 26 -56.52 1.28 17.68
CA GLU A 26 -56.86 1.65 16.30
C GLU A 26 -55.66 1.42 15.35
N ALA A 27 -54.44 1.65 15.85
CA ALA A 27 -53.20 1.34 15.13
C ALA A 27 -53.01 -0.17 14.94
N LEU A 28 -53.33 -0.99 15.95
CA LEU A 28 -53.20 -2.44 15.88
C LEU A 28 -54.25 -3.06 14.95
N HIS A 29 -55.48 -2.55 14.99
CA HIS A 29 -56.56 -3.01 14.13
C HIS A 29 -56.26 -2.74 12.65
N ARG A 30 -55.64 -1.60 12.34
CA ARG A 30 -55.21 -1.25 10.97
C ARG A 30 -54.07 -2.13 10.45
N MET A 31 -53.21 -2.64 11.34
CA MET A 31 -52.12 -3.55 10.99
C MET A 31 -52.61 -4.97 10.71
N LEU A 32 -53.70 -5.40 11.37
CA LEU A 32 -54.22 -6.77 11.29
C LEU A 32 -55.30 -6.96 10.21
N THR A 33 -55.98 -5.90 9.78
CA THR A 33 -57.06 -5.99 8.76
C THR A 33 -56.72 -5.34 7.41
N GLY A 34 -55.53 -4.76 7.25
CA GLY A 34 -55.06 -4.25 5.97
C GLY A 34 -54.74 -5.39 4.98
N PRO A 35 -55.06 -5.26 3.68
CA PRO A 35 -54.74 -6.29 2.70
C PRO A 35 -53.22 -6.45 2.58
N VAL A 36 -52.73 -7.67 2.79
CA VAL A 36 -51.32 -8.05 2.58
C VAL A 36 -51.05 -8.06 1.08
N VAL A 37 -50.65 -6.92 0.54
CA VAL A 37 -50.11 -6.81 -0.81
C VAL A 37 -48.60 -7.07 -0.69
N PHE A 38 -48.16 -8.26 -1.09
CA PHE A 38 -46.76 -8.50 -1.41
C PHE A 38 -46.42 -7.69 -2.67
N THR A 39 -45.79 -6.54 -2.50
CA THR A 39 -45.13 -5.84 -3.59
C THR A 39 -43.73 -6.44 -3.78
N ASP A 40 -43.60 -7.40 -4.72
CA ASP A 40 -42.32 -7.75 -5.35
C ASP A 40 -41.92 -6.64 -6.34
N GLY A 41 -41.64 -5.46 -5.79
CA GLY A 41 -41.09 -4.32 -6.53
C GLY A 41 -40.00 -3.67 -5.68
N PRO A 42 -38.78 -3.45 -6.21
CA PRO A 42 -37.70 -2.87 -5.43
C PRO A 42 -38.09 -1.47 -4.97
N THR A 43 -38.06 -1.26 -3.65
CA THR A 43 -38.22 0.06 -3.03
C THR A 43 -37.12 0.98 -3.55
N ALA A 44 -37.51 2.12 -4.14
CA ALA A 44 -36.59 3.15 -4.60
C ALA A 44 -35.73 3.62 -3.41
N GLY A 45 -34.44 3.28 -3.44
CA GLY A 45 -33.47 3.63 -2.40
C GLY A 45 -32.59 2.47 -1.92
N VAL A 46 -32.95 1.22 -2.21
CA VAL A 46 -32.07 0.07 -1.90
C VAL A 46 -31.34 -0.35 -3.17
N THR A 47 -30.04 -0.09 -3.21
CA THR A 47 -29.18 -0.59 -4.29
C THR A 47 -29.14 -2.12 -4.24
N PRO A 48 -29.39 -2.82 -5.37
CA PRO A 48 -29.36 -4.27 -5.42
C PRO A 48 -27.98 -4.81 -5.01
N LEU A 49 -27.96 -6.05 -4.50
CA LEU A 49 -26.75 -6.68 -3.96
C LEU A 49 -25.61 -6.76 -5.01
N GLU A 50 -25.97 -6.89 -6.28
CA GLU A 50 -25.08 -6.88 -7.44
C GLU A 50 -24.41 -5.52 -7.65
N ASP A 51 -25.13 -4.42 -7.41
CA ASP A 51 -24.58 -3.06 -7.44
C ASP A 51 -23.66 -2.80 -6.24
N ARG A 52 -23.96 -3.34 -5.05
CA ARG A 52 -23.02 -3.31 -3.90
C ARG A 52 -21.75 -4.12 -4.18
N ARG A 53 -21.83 -5.27 -4.84
CA ARG A 53 -20.66 -6.05 -5.25
C ARG A 53 -19.79 -5.28 -6.25
N ARG A 54 -20.39 -4.68 -7.27
CA ARG A 54 -19.68 -3.84 -8.25
C ARG A 54 -19.05 -2.58 -7.63
N ARG A 55 -19.68 -2.00 -6.59
CA ARG A 55 -19.12 -0.84 -5.87
C ARG A 55 -17.89 -1.21 -5.03
N ARG A 56 -17.83 -2.41 -4.45
CA ARG A 56 -16.62 -2.88 -3.73
C ARG A 56 -15.42 -3.08 -4.66
N PHE A 57 -15.64 -3.62 -5.86
CA PHE A 57 -14.59 -3.73 -6.87
C PHE A 57 -14.16 -2.38 -7.47
N ARG A 58 -15.02 -1.36 -7.44
CA ARG A 58 -14.67 0.00 -7.88
C ARG A 58 -13.97 0.83 -6.80
N ILE A 59 -14.19 0.56 -5.51
CA ILE A 59 -13.53 1.30 -4.41
C ILE A 59 -12.08 0.82 -4.19
N ALA A 60 -11.74 -0.40 -4.58
CA ALA A 60 -10.36 -0.87 -4.63
C ALA A 60 -9.55 -0.31 -5.83
N GLY A 61 -10.15 0.50 -6.72
CA GLY A 61 -9.51 0.95 -7.97
C GLY A 61 -9.98 2.29 -8.53
N ALA A 62 -10.54 3.20 -7.73
CA ALA A 62 -11.02 4.49 -8.22
C ALA A 62 -10.47 5.68 -7.41
N LEU A 63 -9.19 6.00 -7.68
CA LEU A 63 -8.66 7.35 -7.51
C LEU A 63 -7.89 7.73 -8.79
N ALA A 64 -8.63 7.88 -9.90
CA ALA A 64 -8.15 8.53 -11.12
C ALA A 64 -9.33 9.11 -11.92
N LEU A 65 -9.66 10.37 -11.63
CA LEU A 65 -10.34 11.32 -12.51
C LEU A 65 -9.57 12.63 -12.23
N GLY A 66 -8.82 13.24 -13.13
CA GLY A 66 -8.96 13.34 -14.57
C GLY A 66 -9.12 14.82 -14.90
N ALA A 67 -8.01 15.55 -15.02
CA ALA A 67 -7.98 16.89 -15.61
C ALA A 67 -7.23 16.80 -16.94
N ALA A 68 -7.98 16.96 -18.04
CA ALA A 68 -7.46 16.98 -19.39
C ALA A 68 -7.07 18.40 -19.81
N ALA A 69 -5.90 18.57 -20.44
CA ALA A 69 -5.69 19.53 -21.53
C ALA A 69 -4.33 19.35 -22.27
N VAL A 70 -4.44 18.89 -23.52
CA VAL A 70 -3.78 19.36 -24.77
C VAL A 70 -2.24 19.51 -24.82
N THR A 71 -1.57 18.62 -25.57
CA THR A 71 -0.77 18.85 -26.83
C THR A 71 0.04 17.57 -27.12
N GLY A 72 -0.06 16.93 -28.28
CA GLY A 72 0.69 17.27 -29.49
C GLY A 72 1.74 16.19 -29.73
N GLY A 73 1.50 15.31 -30.71
CA GLY A 73 2.24 14.06 -30.88
C GLY A 73 3.66 14.18 -31.41
N ILE A 74 4.40 13.09 -31.28
CA ILE A 74 5.45 12.61 -32.20
C ILE A 74 5.46 11.07 -32.06
N LEU A 75 5.19 10.38 -33.16
CA LEU A 75 5.48 8.95 -33.33
C LEU A 75 6.95 8.83 -33.74
N VAL A 76 7.82 8.33 -32.87
CA VAL A 76 9.13 7.81 -33.30
C VAL A 76 9.05 6.28 -33.32
N ALA A 77 8.91 5.74 -34.52
CA ALA A 77 9.18 4.33 -34.79
C ALA A 77 10.70 4.11 -34.73
N SER A 78 11.17 3.30 -33.78
CA SER A 78 12.55 2.80 -33.77
C SER A 78 12.53 1.31 -34.08
N ASN A 79 13.01 0.99 -35.28
CA ASN A 79 13.33 -0.33 -35.81
C ASN A 79 14.16 -1.16 -34.82
N PHE A 80 13.63 -2.28 -34.32
CA PHE A 80 14.48 -3.37 -33.86
C PHE A 80 14.86 -4.22 -35.07
N GLY A 81 16.09 -4.02 -35.53
CA GLY A 81 16.73 -4.86 -36.54
C GLY A 81 16.82 -6.31 -36.06
N GLN A 82 16.54 -7.23 -36.97
CA GLN A 82 16.76 -8.66 -36.80
C GLN A 82 18.24 -8.95 -36.60
N VAL A 83 18.60 -9.54 -35.47
CA VAL A 83 19.87 -10.28 -35.33
C VAL A 83 19.56 -11.76 -35.45
N SER A 84 19.68 -12.25 -36.67
CA SER A 84 19.87 -13.67 -36.97
C SER A 84 21.33 -14.01 -36.71
N SER A 85 21.62 -14.92 -35.78
CA SER A 85 22.77 -15.82 -35.92
C SER A 85 22.56 -17.11 -35.12
N THR A 86 22.53 -18.18 -35.89
CA THR A 86 22.53 -19.61 -35.57
C THR A 86 23.50 -20.00 -34.44
N PRO A 87 23.09 -20.90 -33.51
CA PRO A 87 24.03 -21.56 -32.60
C PRO A 87 24.71 -22.76 -33.28
N ALA A 88 26.05 -22.83 -33.19
CA ALA A 88 26.84 -24.01 -33.54
C ALA A 88 27.02 -24.94 -32.32
N PRO A 89 27.08 -26.28 -32.49
CA PRO A 89 27.05 -27.22 -31.37
C PRO A 89 28.43 -27.62 -30.81
N ALA A 90 28.40 -27.87 -29.48
CA ALA A 90 29.11 -28.86 -28.67
C ALA A 90 30.64 -29.08 -28.81
N THR A 91 31.33 -28.94 -27.67
CA THR A 91 32.47 -29.82 -27.35
C THR A 91 32.44 -30.18 -25.87
N THR A 92 32.18 -31.47 -25.63
CA THR A 92 32.26 -32.16 -24.34
C THR A 92 33.73 -32.40 -23.99
N VAL A 93 34.14 -32.18 -22.74
CA VAL A 93 35.36 -32.77 -22.19
C VAL A 93 35.09 -33.30 -20.79
N THR A 94 35.33 -34.59 -20.62
CA THR A 94 35.12 -35.39 -19.42
C THR A 94 36.45 -35.65 -18.72
N SER A 95 36.47 -35.36 -17.41
CA SER A 95 37.28 -35.89 -16.28
C SER A 95 38.76 -36.25 -16.44
N THR A 96 39.56 -35.86 -15.44
CA THR A 96 40.30 -36.82 -14.59
C THR A 96 40.63 -36.24 -13.21
N GLN A 97 40.43 -37.08 -12.19
CA GLN A 97 40.76 -36.96 -10.78
C GLN A 97 42.23 -37.35 -10.54
N THR A 98 42.93 -36.66 -9.64
CA THR A 98 44.06 -37.23 -8.89
C THR A 98 44.28 -36.48 -7.58
N VAL A 99 44.28 -37.24 -6.48
CA VAL A 99 44.75 -36.86 -5.14
C VAL A 99 46.22 -37.25 -5.02
N PRO A 100 47.04 -36.52 -4.24
CA PRO A 100 47.83 -37.22 -3.25
C PRO A 100 47.80 -36.56 -1.86
N SER A 101 47.85 -37.45 -0.87
CA SER A 101 48.09 -37.21 0.55
C SER A 101 49.60 -37.21 0.82
N ALA A 102 50.09 -36.30 1.68
CA ALA A 102 51.31 -36.51 2.44
C ALA A 102 51.35 -35.62 3.70
N THR A 103 51.55 -36.27 4.83
CA THR A 103 51.84 -35.72 6.16
C THR A 103 53.33 -35.39 6.29
N ALA A 104 53.67 -34.25 6.90
CA ALA A 104 54.92 -34.07 7.67
C ALA A 104 54.82 -32.87 8.63
N THR A 105 55.55 -33.01 9.74
CA THR A 105 55.40 -32.31 11.02
C THR A 105 56.43 -31.18 11.19
N GLN A 106 55.99 -30.04 11.74
CA GLN A 106 56.65 -29.10 12.68
C GLN A 106 58.08 -28.58 12.41
N THR A 107 58.25 -27.24 12.39
CA THR A 107 59.06 -26.45 13.37
C THR A 107 58.79 -24.95 13.15
N ALA A 108 58.53 -24.20 14.23
CA ALA A 108 58.33 -22.75 14.25
C ALA A 108 59.66 -21.99 14.03
N PRO A 109 59.59 -20.73 13.58
CA PRO A 109 59.85 -19.66 14.56
C PRO A 109 58.83 -18.52 14.51
N SER A 110 58.71 -17.88 15.66
CA SER A 110 57.88 -16.70 15.96
C SER A 110 58.18 -15.53 15.01
N ALA A 111 57.13 -15.00 14.39
CA ALA A 111 57.12 -13.68 13.76
C ALA A 111 55.81 -12.96 14.12
N THR A 112 55.98 -11.74 14.60
CA THR A 112 54.99 -10.72 14.98
C THR A 112 53.79 -10.64 14.01
N PRO A 113 52.53 -10.55 14.49
CA PRO A 113 51.40 -10.31 13.60
C PRO A 113 51.36 -8.84 13.21
N THR A 114 51.79 -8.53 11.98
CA THR A 114 51.39 -7.30 11.30
C THR A 114 49.91 -7.45 10.92
N GLN A 115 49.07 -6.55 11.43
CA GLN A 115 47.65 -6.42 11.06
C GLN A 115 47.53 -6.35 9.53
N THR A 116 46.95 -7.40 8.96
CA THR A 116 46.42 -7.36 7.60
C THR A 116 45.03 -6.74 7.70
N VAL A 117 44.91 -5.51 7.23
CA VAL A 117 43.63 -4.82 7.05
C VAL A 117 42.74 -5.73 6.18
N PRO A 118 41.49 -6.04 6.58
CA PRO A 118 40.59 -6.78 5.72
C PRO A 118 40.26 -5.94 4.49
N SER A 119 40.40 -6.59 3.34
CA SER A 119 39.94 -6.19 2.01
C SER A 119 38.65 -5.36 2.05
N GLU A 120 38.71 -4.18 1.45
CA GLU A 120 37.54 -3.35 1.17
C GLU A 120 36.52 -4.22 0.41
N THR A 121 35.39 -4.47 1.08
CA THR A 121 34.14 -4.80 0.39
C THR A 121 33.88 -3.65 -0.58
N PRO A 122 33.49 -3.88 -1.85
CA PRO A 122 33.14 -2.78 -2.74
C PRO A 122 32.05 -1.95 -2.06
N SER A 123 32.43 -0.78 -1.57
CA SER A 123 31.51 0.24 -1.13
C SER A 123 30.61 0.49 -2.32
N ALA A 124 29.34 0.12 -2.21
CA ALA A 124 28.32 0.60 -3.13
C ALA A 124 28.57 2.10 -3.30
N ALA A 125 28.87 2.52 -4.53
CA ALA A 125 29.06 3.91 -4.83
C ALA A 125 27.88 4.66 -4.21
N ALA A 126 28.15 5.61 -3.33
CA ALA A 126 27.11 6.37 -2.66
C ALA A 126 26.26 7.02 -3.76
N VAL A 127 25.08 6.45 -4.01
CA VAL A 127 24.12 7.00 -4.95
C VAL A 127 23.84 8.42 -4.44
N VAL A 128 24.11 9.42 -5.28
CA VAL A 128 23.79 10.81 -4.93
C VAL A 128 22.28 10.87 -4.75
N GLN A 129 21.85 11.26 -3.54
CA GLN A 129 20.45 11.28 -3.14
C GLN A 129 20.03 12.72 -2.86
N GLN A 130 18.87 13.09 -3.38
CA GLN A 130 18.17 14.32 -3.03
C GLN A 130 17.25 14.05 -1.83
N THR A 131 16.94 15.09 -1.06
CA THR A 131 15.99 14.99 0.07
C THR A 131 14.76 15.81 -0.26
N PHE A 132 13.59 15.19 -0.14
CA PHE A 132 12.30 15.87 -0.16
C PHE A 132 11.79 15.99 1.28
N ALA A 133 11.26 17.16 1.63
CA ALA A 133 10.53 17.38 2.86
C ALA A 133 9.10 17.83 2.49
N PHE A 134 8.12 17.26 3.17
CA PHE A 134 6.73 17.68 3.01
C PHE A 134 6.56 19.15 3.44
N PRO A 135 5.54 19.86 2.90
CA PRO A 135 5.28 21.26 3.26
C PRO A 135 5.01 21.48 4.76
N ASP A 136 4.54 20.45 5.46
CA ASP A 136 4.32 20.46 6.92
C ASP A 136 5.63 20.32 7.72
N GLY A 137 6.74 19.96 7.07
CA GLY A 137 8.05 19.80 7.67
C GLY A 137 8.23 18.53 8.51
N HIS A 138 7.20 17.71 8.68
CA HIS A 138 7.23 16.57 9.59
C HIS A 138 7.79 15.32 8.94
N ILE A 139 7.46 15.09 7.66
CA ILE A 139 7.92 13.91 6.93
C ILE A 139 8.97 14.33 5.90
N SER A 140 10.03 13.55 5.83
CA SER A 140 11.04 13.67 4.77
C SER A 140 11.51 12.31 4.30
N PHE A 141 12.03 12.25 3.07
CA PHE A 141 12.66 11.05 2.51
C PHE A 141 13.72 11.43 1.48
N LYS A 142 14.59 10.48 1.19
CA LYS A 142 15.62 10.59 0.16
C LYS A 142 15.19 9.87 -1.11
N TYR A 143 15.58 10.40 -2.26
CA TYR A 143 15.32 9.79 -3.56
C TYR A 143 16.54 9.94 -4.50
N PRO A 144 16.73 9.03 -5.47
CA PRO A 144 17.86 9.08 -6.38
C PRO A 144 17.94 10.37 -7.19
N GLU A 145 19.15 10.75 -7.62
CA GLU A 145 19.33 11.77 -8.64
C GLU A 145 18.62 11.39 -9.96
N GLY A 146 18.09 12.38 -10.67
CA GLY A 146 17.33 12.18 -11.91
C GLY A 146 15.86 11.78 -11.72
N TRP A 147 15.47 11.39 -10.51
CA TRP A 147 14.05 11.23 -10.16
C TRP A 147 13.43 12.57 -9.80
N THR A 148 12.10 12.65 -9.87
CA THR A 148 11.34 13.86 -9.58
C THR A 148 10.26 13.60 -8.54
N VAL A 149 9.95 14.62 -7.75
CA VAL A 149 8.86 14.60 -6.77
C VAL A 149 7.91 15.75 -7.10
N ARG A 150 6.62 15.44 -7.23
CA ARG A 150 5.55 16.44 -7.32
C ARG A 150 4.60 16.28 -6.14
N ILE A 151 3.89 17.36 -5.83
CA ILE A 151 2.90 17.38 -4.77
C ILE A 151 1.50 17.36 -5.38
N GLU A 152 0.63 16.51 -4.83
CA GLU A 152 -0.80 16.46 -5.13
C GLU A 152 -1.61 16.64 -3.85
N GLN A 153 -2.83 17.17 -3.99
CA GLN A 153 -3.78 17.24 -2.88
C GLN A 153 -4.16 15.82 -2.45
N GLY A 154 -3.90 15.49 -1.19
CA GLY A 154 -4.30 14.22 -0.60
C GLY A 154 -5.78 14.21 -0.19
N PRO A 155 -6.33 13.02 0.12
CA PRO A 155 -7.69 12.91 0.66
C PRO A 155 -7.79 13.57 2.04
N TYR A 156 -8.94 14.16 2.34
CA TYR A 156 -9.24 14.83 3.61
C TYR A 156 -10.69 14.58 4.03
N LEU A 157 -10.96 14.60 5.33
CA LEU A 157 -12.31 14.38 5.87
C LEU A 157 -13.16 15.66 5.88
N ASN A 158 -12.54 16.81 6.09
CA ASN A 158 -13.20 18.11 6.18
C ASN A 158 -12.29 19.21 5.58
N GLU A 159 -12.86 20.36 5.23
CA GLU A 159 -12.10 21.45 4.58
C GLU A 159 -10.99 22.03 5.46
N GLN A 160 -11.09 21.91 6.79
CA GLN A 160 -10.06 22.38 7.71
C GLN A 160 -8.76 21.58 7.57
N ASP A 161 -8.87 20.26 7.36
CA ASP A 161 -7.72 19.35 7.24
C ASP A 161 -7.09 19.34 5.84
N LYS A 162 -7.75 19.94 4.85
CA LYS A 162 -7.34 19.92 3.43
C LYS A 162 -5.92 20.42 3.21
N ALA A 163 -5.55 21.52 3.86
CA ALA A 163 -4.22 22.12 3.70
C ALA A 163 -3.10 21.23 4.23
N GLY A 164 -3.40 20.34 5.18
CA GLY A 164 -2.45 19.38 5.76
C GLY A 164 -2.47 18.00 5.09
N ALA A 165 -3.33 17.77 4.09
CA ALA A 165 -3.44 16.49 3.40
C ALA A 165 -2.71 16.53 2.06
N VAL A 166 -1.54 15.90 1.98
CA VAL A 166 -0.63 16.00 0.84
C VAL A 166 -0.13 14.62 0.42
N ILE A 167 -0.05 14.39 -0.89
CA ILE A 167 0.64 13.24 -1.48
C ILE A 167 1.90 13.74 -2.20
N ALA A 168 3.06 13.24 -1.78
CA ALA A 168 4.26 13.31 -2.59
C ALA A 168 4.25 12.15 -3.59
N VAL A 169 4.23 12.47 -4.87
CA VAL A 169 4.30 11.51 -5.95
C VAL A 169 5.69 11.52 -6.55
N VAL A 170 6.32 10.35 -6.56
CA VAL A 170 7.70 10.15 -7.00
C VAL A 170 7.69 9.48 -8.36
N SER A 171 8.37 10.11 -9.32
CA SER A 171 8.59 9.56 -10.66
C SER A 171 10.07 9.26 -10.88
N ASP A 172 10.35 8.13 -11.52
CA ASP A 172 11.71 7.74 -11.88
C ASP A 172 12.26 8.59 -13.05
N SER A 173 13.49 8.30 -13.48
CA SER A 173 14.15 9.03 -14.59
C SER A 173 13.46 8.88 -15.95
N SER A 174 12.58 7.88 -16.12
CA SER A 174 11.76 7.72 -17.33
C SER A 174 10.48 8.56 -17.28
N GLY A 175 10.15 9.13 -16.12
CA GLY A 175 8.90 9.83 -15.85
C GLY A 175 7.77 8.93 -15.35
N ALA A 176 8.01 7.62 -15.20
CA ALA A 176 7.02 6.70 -14.65
C ALA A 176 6.84 6.96 -13.16
N GLU A 177 5.60 7.01 -12.68
CA GLU A 177 5.29 7.08 -11.25
C GLU A 177 5.63 5.75 -10.59
N VAL A 178 6.47 5.80 -9.57
CA VAL A 178 7.02 4.61 -8.91
C VAL A 178 6.73 4.54 -7.42
N ALA A 179 6.42 5.67 -6.77
CA ALA A 179 6.03 5.66 -5.36
C ALA A 179 5.10 6.83 -5.01
N ARG A 180 4.27 6.61 -3.99
CA ARG A 180 3.43 7.63 -3.38
C ARG A 180 3.61 7.62 -1.87
N ILE A 181 3.76 8.80 -1.30
CA ILE A 181 3.86 9.01 0.14
C ILE A 181 2.77 10.02 0.51
N PHE A 182 1.93 9.69 1.48
CA PHE A 182 0.87 10.55 1.97
C PHE A 182 1.21 11.04 3.39
N SER A 183 0.89 12.30 3.66
CA SER A 183 0.82 12.91 5.00
C SER A 183 -0.55 13.58 5.13
N GLY A 184 -1.33 13.26 6.16
CA GLY A 184 -2.55 14.01 6.45
C GLY A 184 -3.55 13.33 7.37
N MET A 185 -4.65 14.03 7.65
CA MET A 185 -5.72 13.59 8.57
C MET A 185 -6.80 12.75 7.88
N TYR A 186 -6.40 11.75 7.09
CA TYR A 186 -7.30 10.81 6.45
C TYR A 186 -6.75 9.38 6.52
N GLY A 187 -7.54 8.46 7.06
CA GLY A 187 -7.26 7.03 7.06
C GLY A 187 -8.49 6.24 6.64
N ASP A 188 -8.35 5.40 5.61
CA ASP A 188 -9.31 4.37 5.23
C ASP A 188 -8.66 2.99 5.38
N GLY A 189 -9.09 2.23 6.39
CA GLY A 189 -8.43 0.99 6.85
C GLY A 189 -9.21 -0.26 6.46
N ALA A 190 -9.60 -0.42 5.19
CA ALA A 190 -10.28 -1.63 4.75
C ALA A 190 -9.30 -2.82 4.75
N ALA A 191 -9.52 -3.76 5.68
CA ALA A 191 -8.71 -4.98 5.79
C ALA A 191 -9.54 -6.25 5.53
N GLY A 192 -8.89 -7.25 4.94
CA GLY A 192 -9.46 -8.57 4.66
C GLY A 192 -8.58 -9.70 5.17
N ARG A 193 -9.09 -10.94 5.11
CA ARG A 193 -8.28 -12.13 5.38
C ARG A 193 -7.41 -12.42 4.16
N VAL A 194 -6.12 -12.61 4.39
CA VAL A 194 -5.14 -12.94 3.36
C VAL A 194 -4.22 -14.06 3.83
N LYS A 195 -3.60 -14.75 2.88
CA LYS A 195 -2.41 -15.56 3.12
C LYS A 195 -1.21 -14.79 2.59
N ARG A 196 -0.35 -14.32 3.49
CA ARG A 196 0.79 -13.46 3.19
C ARG A 196 2.07 -14.28 3.01
N THR A 197 2.84 -13.94 1.98
CA THR A 197 4.24 -14.38 1.81
C THR A 197 5.14 -13.16 1.86
N VAL A 198 5.96 -13.03 2.90
CA VAL A 198 6.94 -11.94 3.00
C VAL A 198 8.21 -12.34 2.25
N LEU A 199 8.65 -11.48 1.34
CA LEU A 199 9.85 -11.71 0.51
C LEU A 199 11.06 -10.94 1.05
N ASP A 200 10.83 -9.75 1.61
CA ASP A 200 11.83 -8.92 2.28
C ASP A 200 11.14 -7.98 3.26
N HIS A 201 11.84 -7.60 4.32
CA HIS A 201 11.42 -6.57 5.25
C HIS A 201 12.60 -6.03 6.05
N ALA A 202 12.50 -4.79 6.50
CA ALA A 202 13.54 -4.15 7.32
C ALA A 202 12.96 -2.99 8.14
N PRO A 203 13.53 -2.67 9.33
CA PRO A 203 13.10 -1.55 10.14
C PRO A 203 13.27 -0.19 9.45
N VAL A 204 12.24 0.66 9.50
CA VAL A 204 12.33 2.08 9.09
C VAL A 204 12.64 2.89 10.34
N SER A 205 13.93 3.06 10.65
CA SER A 205 14.35 3.64 11.93
C SER A 205 13.98 5.12 12.12
N GLY A 206 13.72 5.85 11.03
CA GLY A 206 13.32 7.26 11.09
C GLY A 206 11.85 7.49 11.40
N ILE A 207 11.02 6.43 11.48
CA ILE A 207 9.60 6.50 11.77
C ILE A 207 9.27 5.63 12.96
N THR A 208 8.42 6.13 13.86
CA THR A 208 7.78 5.34 14.92
C THR A 208 6.31 5.71 14.94
N GLU A 209 5.43 4.72 15.05
CA GLU A 209 3.99 4.99 15.17
C GLU A 209 3.75 5.83 16.43
N ALA A 210 2.71 6.67 16.45
CA ALA A 210 2.34 7.49 17.61
C ALA A 210 2.16 6.69 18.91
N ALA A 211 1.78 5.41 18.82
CA ALA A 211 1.68 4.49 19.96
C ALA A 211 3.04 3.91 20.43
N GLY A 212 4.14 4.24 19.77
CA GLY A 212 5.48 3.73 20.05
C GLY A 212 5.83 2.42 19.35
N ASN A 213 4.95 1.88 18.50
CA ASN A 213 5.22 0.61 17.81
C ASN A 213 6.24 0.81 16.68
N PRO A 214 7.08 -0.20 16.43
CA PRO A 214 8.04 -0.16 15.33
C PRO A 214 7.33 -0.23 13.97
N VAL A 215 7.95 0.44 13.01
CA VAL A 215 7.53 0.51 11.62
C VAL A 215 8.58 -0.17 10.75
N GLU A 216 8.12 -0.92 9.76
CA GLU A 216 8.97 -1.67 8.85
C GLU A 216 8.60 -1.34 7.40
N PHE A 217 9.61 -1.37 6.55
CA PHE A 217 9.48 -1.56 5.13
C PHE A 217 9.25 -3.04 4.89
N GLY A 218 8.46 -3.39 3.87
CA GLY A 218 8.48 -4.74 3.35
C GLY A 218 8.01 -4.86 1.91
N PHE A 219 8.48 -5.94 1.29
CA PHE A 219 8.03 -6.43 0.00
C PHE A 219 7.42 -7.81 0.20
N ALA A 220 6.15 -7.95 -0.12
CA ALA A 220 5.39 -9.17 0.15
C ALA A 220 4.28 -9.37 -0.88
N SER A 221 3.70 -10.56 -0.85
CA SER A 221 2.49 -10.86 -1.60
C SER A 221 1.37 -11.34 -0.69
N ASP A 222 0.16 -10.87 -0.98
CA ASP A 222 -1.07 -11.30 -0.34
C ASP A 222 -1.91 -12.10 -1.33
N GLN A 223 -2.30 -13.29 -0.93
CA GLN A 223 -3.37 -14.03 -1.57
C GLN A 223 -4.66 -13.77 -0.82
N ILE A 224 -5.66 -13.18 -1.48
CA ILE A 224 -6.94 -12.89 -0.84
C ILE A 224 -7.66 -14.21 -0.53
N LEU A 225 -8.05 -14.39 0.74
CA LEU A 225 -8.83 -15.54 1.15
C LEU A 225 -10.32 -15.21 1.10
N PRO A 226 -11.19 -16.18 0.75
CA PRO A 226 -12.63 -15.98 0.79
C PRO A 226 -13.09 -15.54 2.18
N VAL A 227 -13.97 -14.54 2.20
CA VAL A 227 -14.70 -14.20 3.42
C VAL A 227 -15.77 -15.28 3.59
N THR A 228 -15.76 -16.00 4.71
CA THR A 228 -16.81 -16.96 5.09
C THR A 228 -17.50 -16.46 6.35
N TYR A 229 -18.82 -16.39 6.33
CA TYR A 229 -19.66 -16.16 7.51
C TYR A 229 -20.62 -17.33 7.69
N GLU A 230 -21.06 -17.54 8.93
CA GLU A 230 -22.03 -18.59 9.26
C GLU A 230 -23.31 -18.39 8.43
N GLY A 231 -23.80 -19.47 7.81
CA GLY A 231 -24.95 -19.43 6.90
C GLY A 231 -24.64 -19.05 5.45
N MET A 232 -23.40 -18.69 5.09
CA MET A 232 -23.02 -18.54 3.68
C MET A 232 -22.72 -19.91 3.06
N PRO A 233 -23.20 -20.19 1.83
CA PRO A 233 -22.72 -21.34 1.08
C PRO A 233 -21.20 -21.32 0.95
N ALA A 234 -20.58 -22.50 1.00
CA ALA A 234 -19.14 -22.64 0.78
C ALA A 234 -18.75 -21.96 -0.55
N PRO A 235 -17.62 -21.24 -0.62
CA PRO A 235 -17.16 -20.63 -1.85
C PRO A 235 -17.08 -21.68 -2.97
N THR A 236 -17.65 -21.36 -4.14
CA THR A 236 -17.59 -22.23 -5.33
C THR A 236 -16.29 -22.06 -6.12
N GLU A 237 -15.54 -20.99 -5.86
CA GLU A 237 -14.23 -20.75 -6.45
C GLU A 237 -13.11 -21.40 -5.62
N THR A 238 -12.00 -21.71 -6.26
CA THR A 238 -10.79 -22.23 -5.60
C THR A 238 -10.39 -21.32 -4.43
N ALA A 239 -9.97 -21.92 -3.32
CA ALA A 239 -9.51 -21.22 -2.12
C ALA A 239 -8.34 -20.25 -2.39
N ASP A 240 -7.67 -20.43 -3.53
CA ASP A 240 -6.56 -19.63 -3.99
C ASP A 240 -7.05 -18.43 -4.82
N GLY A 241 -7.33 -17.31 -4.15
CA GLY A 241 -7.62 -16.04 -4.81
C GLY A 241 -6.42 -15.44 -5.56
N PRO A 242 -6.60 -14.31 -6.27
CA PRO A 242 -5.50 -13.62 -6.93
C PRO A 242 -4.42 -13.17 -5.93
N VAL A 243 -3.17 -13.24 -6.40
CA VAL A 243 -1.99 -12.80 -5.64
C VAL A 243 -1.71 -11.35 -5.97
N TYR A 244 -1.55 -10.52 -4.95
CA TYR A 244 -1.21 -9.11 -5.06
C TYR A 244 0.15 -8.87 -4.43
N TYR A 245 1.05 -8.24 -5.16
CA TYR A 245 2.34 -7.81 -4.62
C TYR A 245 2.25 -6.38 -4.14
N PHE A 246 2.92 -6.09 -3.02
CA PHE A 246 3.03 -4.76 -2.48
C PHE A 246 4.43 -4.55 -1.91
N MET A 247 4.91 -3.33 -2.04
CA MET A 247 6.16 -2.85 -1.47
C MET A 247 5.87 -1.53 -0.78
N ASP A 248 5.83 -1.51 0.55
CA ASP A 248 5.35 -0.37 1.32
C ASP A 248 5.91 -0.35 2.74
N VAL A 249 5.49 0.65 3.52
CA VAL A 249 5.87 0.86 4.91
C VAL A 249 4.65 0.68 5.80
N ARG A 250 4.72 -0.28 6.72
CA ARG A 250 3.63 -0.67 7.61
C ARG A 250 4.12 -0.87 9.04
N ARG A 251 3.18 -1.03 9.96
CA ARG A 251 3.50 -1.50 11.32
C ARG A 251 4.19 -2.86 11.23
N ALA A 252 5.21 -3.10 12.05
CA ALA A 252 5.94 -4.38 12.03
C ALA A 252 5.01 -5.59 12.21
N SER A 253 3.93 -5.45 13.00
CA SER A 253 2.91 -6.48 13.19
C SER A 253 2.15 -6.87 11.92
N GLU A 254 2.19 -6.03 10.88
CA GLU A 254 1.57 -6.31 9.58
C GLU A 254 2.51 -7.08 8.64
N PHE A 255 3.79 -7.29 8.96
CA PHE A 255 4.70 -8.13 8.14
C PHE A 255 4.81 -9.57 8.66
N GLN A 256 3.69 -10.16 9.04
CA GLN A 256 3.60 -11.58 9.44
C GLN A 256 3.25 -12.46 8.24
N SER A 257 4.08 -13.48 7.97
CA SER A 257 3.76 -14.51 6.97
C SER A 257 2.66 -15.46 7.46
N GLY A 258 1.90 -16.04 6.54
CA GLY A 258 0.80 -16.97 6.83
C GLY A 258 -0.58 -16.33 6.72
N GLU A 259 -1.60 -16.99 7.26
CA GLU A 259 -2.96 -16.43 7.28
C GLU A 259 -3.05 -15.29 8.29
N THR A 260 -3.34 -14.09 7.81
CA THR A 260 -3.36 -12.87 8.61
C THR A 260 -4.35 -11.86 8.05
N SER A 261 -4.41 -10.67 8.67
CA SER A 261 -5.11 -9.52 8.11
C SER A 261 -4.25 -8.85 7.03
N SER A 262 -4.89 -8.37 5.97
CA SER A 262 -4.21 -7.57 4.94
C SER A 262 -3.60 -6.29 5.52
N GLY A 263 -4.01 -5.85 6.71
CA GLY A 263 -3.54 -4.62 7.33
C GLY A 263 -4.17 -3.38 6.68
N SER A 264 -3.77 -2.20 7.17
CA SER A 264 -4.27 -0.91 6.67
C SER A 264 -3.26 -0.15 5.81
N ASN A 265 -1.97 -0.52 5.85
CA ASN A 265 -0.90 0.28 5.24
C ASN A 265 -0.94 1.76 5.70
N GLN A 266 -1.27 1.97 6.98
CA GLN A 266 -1.38 3.29 7.58
C GLN A 266 -0.59 3.31 8.88
N ILE A 267 0.25 4.33 9.00
CA ILE A 267 1.04 4.62 10.19
C ILE A 267 0.44 5.87 10.85
N PRO A 268 -0.24 5.71 11.99
CA PRO A 268 -0.56 6.84 12.85
C PRO A 268 0.71 7.56 13.30
N LEU A 269 0.77 8.86 13.06
CA LEU A 269 1.80 9.80 13.50
C LEU A 269 1.15 10.90 14.35
N PRO A 270 1.91 11.65 15.15
CA PRO A 270 1.36 12.73 15.97
C PRO A 270 0.53 13.79 15.21
N ASN A 271 0.85 14.05 13.94
CA ASN A 271 0.15 15.02 13.08
C ASN A 271 -0.85 14.38 12.09
N GLY A 272 -1.10 13.06 12.16
CA GLY A 272 -2.08 12.41 11.30
C GLY A 272 -1.70 11.00 10.89
N ILE A 273 -1.97 10.65 9.64
CA ILE A 273 -1.68 9.35 9.05
C ILE A 273 -0.60 9.52 7.97
N MET A 274 0.37 8.61 7.97
CA MET A 274 1.26 8.38 6.85
C MET A 274 0.93 7.06 6.17
N SER A 275 1.00 7.05 4.84
CA SER A 275 1.18 5.83 4.06
C SER A 275 2.31 6.05 3.05
N ALA A 276 3.10 5.02 2.77
CA ALA A 276 4.19 5.11 1.81
C ALA A 276 4.31 3.79 1.06
N TYR A 277 4.11 3.81 -0.25
CA TYR A 277 4.06 2.59 -1.06
C TYR A 277 4.59 2.81 -2.47
N VAL A 278 5.14 1.74 -3.03
CA VAL A 278 5.53 1.65 -4.43
C VAL A 278 4.28 1.44 -5.28
N VAL A 279 4.25 2.11 -6.42
CA VAL A 279 3.18 1.95 -7.40
C VAL A 279 3.56 0.82 -8.35
N PHE A 280 2.81 -0.27 -8.29
CA PHE A 280 2.80 -1.28 -9.34
C PHE A 280 1.67 -0.97 -10.32
N ASP A 281 1.91 -1.22 -11.61
CA ASP A 281 0.91 -1.01 -12.66
C ASP A 281 -0.34 -1.85 -12.40
N PHE A 282 -1.46 -1.18 -12.09
CA PHE A 282 -2.73 -1.83 -11.79
C PHE A 282 -3.36 -2.50 -13.01
N GLU A 283 -3.04 -2.06 -14.22
CA GLU A 283 -3.52 -2.68 -15.46
C GLU A 283 -2.77 -3.98 -15.77
N LYS A 284 -1.61 -4.19 -15.12
CA LYS A 284 -0.76 -5.37 -15.28
C LYS A 284 -0.72 -6.23 -14.02
N GLN A 285 -1.88 -6.44 -13.38
CA GLN A 285 -1.96 -7.33 -12.22
C GLN A 285 -2.09 -8.81 -12.65
N PRO A 286 -1.36 -9.74 -12.02
CA PRO A 286 -0.40 -9.50 -10.93
C PRO A 286 0.87 -8.81 -11.43
N ALA A 287 1.41 -7.88 -10.63
CA ALA A 287 2.62 -7.12 -10.98
C ALA A 287 3.80 -8.01 -11.41
N PHE A 288 3.85 -9.24 -10.88
CA PHE A 288 4.76 -10.29 -11.28
C PHE A 288 3.98 -11.56 -11.62
N ALA A 289 4.29 -12.18 -12.75
CA ALA A 289 3.63 -13.41 -13.20
C ALA A 289 3.89 -14.60 -12.27
N THR A 290 5.05 -14.63 -11.60
CA THR A 290 5.46 -15.71 -10.69
C THR A 290 6.21 -15.16 -9.48
N PRO A 291 6.27 -15.92 -8.36
CA PRO A 291 7.12 -15.57 -7.22
C PRO A 291 8.62 -15.48 -7.58
N ASP A 292 9.09 -16.26 -8.55
CA ASP A 292 10.47 -16.17 -9.03
C ASP A 292 10.73 -14.86 -9.76
N ALA A 293 9.80 -14.39 -10.59
CA ALA A 293 9.92 -13.08 -11.24
C ALA A 293 9.97 -11.93 -10.23
N ALA A 294 9.22 -12.03 -9.12
CA ALA A 294 9.30 -11.07 -8.02
C ALA A 294 10.70 -11.10 -7.34
N ARG A 295 11.27 -12.29 -7.12
CA ARG A 295 12.62 -12.45 -6.58
C ARG A 295 13.70 -11.94 -7.53
N GLU A 296 13.56 -12.16 -8.84
CA GLU A 296 14.45 -11.60 -9.85
C GLU A 296 14.39 -10.08 -9.87
N TRP A 297 13.20 -9.50 -9.75
CA TRP A 297 13.04 -8.05 -9.65
C TRP A 297 13.75 -7.46 -8.42
N MET A 298 13.79 -8.17 -7.29
CA MET A 298 14.55 -7.74 -6.10
C MET A 298 16.06 -7.59 -6.35
N ALA A 299 16.60 -8.24 -7.38
CA ALA A 299 18.01 -8.11 -7.75
C ALA A 299 18.28 -6.86 -8.63
N THR A 300 17.24 -6.11 -9.01
CA THR A 300 17.37 -4.95 -9.88
C THR A 300 17.79 -3.70 -9.12
N GLU A 301 18.39 -2.75 -9.85
CA GLU A 301 18.70 -1.43 -9.30
C GLU A 301 17.44 -0.66 -8.87
N GLN A 302 16.35 -0.78 -9.64
CA GLN A 302 15.09 -0.11 -9.32
C GLN A 302 14.56 -0.56 -7.95
N TYR A 303 14.61 -1.86 -7.65
CA TYR A 303 14.25 -2.37 -6.33
C TYR A 303 15.11 -1.76 -5.22
N ALA A 304 16.44 -1.76 -5.41
CA ALA A 304 17.37 -1.20 -4.43
C ALA A 304 17.10 0.29 -4.17
N GLN A 305 16.81 1.06 -5.23
CA GLN A 305 16.48 2.48 -5.14
C GLN A 305 15.15 2.72 -4.40
N LEU A 306 14.10 1.96 -4.71
CA LEU A 306 12.81 2.06 -4.02
C LEU A 306 12.90 1.64 -2.55
N LYS A 307 13.67 0.58 -2.25
CA LYS A 307 13.91 0.14 -0.88
C LYS A 307 14.67 1.21 -0.09
N ALA A 308 15.72 1.80 -0.68
CA ALA A 308 16.45 2.89 -0.06
C ALA A 308 15.58 4.12 0.20
N LEU A 309 14.68 4.46 -0.74
CA LEU A 309 13.71 5.54 -0.56
C LEU A 309 12.81 5.29 0.64
N LEU A 310 12.17 4.13 0.73
CA LEU A 310 11.25 3.81 1.83
C LEU A 310 11.97 3.70 3.18
N LEU A 311 13.17 3.12 3.22
CA LEU A 311 13.98 3.06 4.44
C LEU A 311 14.50 4.42 4.91
N SER A 312 14.54 5.42 4.03
CA SER A 312 15.01 6.77 4.34
C SER A 312 13.94 7.68 4.94
N LEU A 313 12.69 7.21 5.05
CA LEU A 313 11.60 7.96 5.65
C LEU A 313 11.96 8.38 7.08
N ASN A 314 11.73 9.64 7.37
CA ASN A 314 12.03 10.24 8.66
C ASN A 314 10.90 11.17 9.11
N TYR A 315 10.55 11.08 10.39
CA TYR A 315 9.59 11.93 11.08
C TYR A 315 10.29 12.86 12.08
N GLN A 316 9.91 14.14 12.14
CA GLN A 316 10.46 15.14 13.07
C GLN A 316 9.39 15.97 13.76
#